data_AF-A0A942HXR3-F1
#
_entry.id   AF-A0A942HXR3-F1
#
_cell.length_a   1.000
_cell.length_b   1.000
_cell.length_c   1.000
_cell.angle_alpha   90.00
_cell.angle_beta   90.00
_cell.angle_gamma   90.00
#
_symmetry.space_group_name_H-M   'P 1'
#
loop_
_entity.id
_entity.type
_entity.pdbx_description
1 polymer ?
#
loop_
_entity_poly.entity_id
_entity_poly.type
_entity_poly.pdbx_seq_one_letter_code
_entity_poly.pdbx_strand_id
1 'polypeptide(L)'
;MNKERKKTKRLRLDDKLRIVKLYRDNKLSVKQIAVMEGYAEVTIRAVLKDYGFSTKAYRPRKHISKTTFERYYRDLELSAYEAAEYLGLTVETMHRMADFHGIEPRYGRIDQKRYKAWTKQEVEILRKGREDGLTCRQIAATLQDRFPHDVQHKVYELGLARKLNEDLRGETFYTTDGKELKFWTHEEEAELIRLRSEEKLEYKVIAKKMNRSYSSVTKKASALGLRKPRGRKNG
;
A
#
# COMPACT_ATOMS: atom_id res chain seq x y z
N MET A 1 9.43 -19.45 10.78
CA MET A 1 9.10 -18.72 12.04
C MET A 1 7.61 -18.88 12.32
N ASN A 2 7.25 -19.82 13.19
CA ASN A 2 5.86 -20.22 13.44
C ASN A 2 5.17 -19.11 14.25
N LYS A 3 4.19 -18.41 13.68
CA LYS A 3 3.39 -17.42 14.42
C LYS A 3 2.40 -18.18 15.29
N GLU A 4 2.84 -18.61 16.48
CA GLU A 4 1.93 -19.08 17.51
C GLU A 4 0.84 -18.05 17.71
N ARG A 5 -0.41 -18.45 17.44
CA ARG A 5 -1.58 -17.65 17.76
C ARG A 5 -1.65 -17.54 19.27
N LYS A 6 -1.10 -16.46 19.83
CA LYS A 6 -1.23 -16.12 21.25
C LYS A 6 -2.72 -16.14 21.62
N LYS A 7 -3.17 -17.19 22.31
CA LYS A 7 -4.52 -17.25 22.90
C LYS A 7 -4.66 -16.00 23.77
N THR A 8 -5.70 -15.21 23.54
CA THR A 8 -6.04 -14.01 24.33
C THR A 8 -6.46 -14.45 25.74
N LYS A 9 -5.48 -14.75 26.60
CA LYS A 9 -5.71 -14.88 28.03
C LYS A 9 -6.22 -13.53 28.53
N ARG A 10 -7.30 -13.57 29.32
CA ARG A 10 -7.87 -12.40 29.99
C ARG A 10 -6.78 -11.83 30.92
N LEU A 11 -6.41 -10.56 30.76
CA LEU A 11 -5.41 -9.93 31.63
C LEU A 11 -5.93 -9.84 33.06
N ARG A 12 -5.04 -10.10 34.02
CA ARG A 12 -5.32 -9.89 35.45
C ARG A 12 -5.45 -8.40 35.73
N LEU A 13 -6.15 -8.05 36.81
CA LEU A 13 -6.36 -6.66 37.21
C LEU A 13 -5.02 -5.95 37.46
N ASP A 14 -4.08 -6.62 38.14
CA ASP A 14 -2.76 -6.06 38.44
C ASP A 14 -1.96 -5.71 37.18
N ASP A 15 -2.02 -6.56 36.15
CA ASP A 15 -1.38 -6.28 34.87
C ASP A 15 -2.00 -5.05 34.20
N LYS A 16 -3.34 -4.90 34.27
CA LYS A 16 -4.03 -3.73 33.73
C LYS A 16 -3.61 -2.45 34.44
N LEU A 17 -3.55 -2.47 35.77
CA LEU A 17 -3.12 -1.33 36.57
C LEU A 17 -1.66 -0.97 36.31
N ARG A 18 -0.77 -1.98 36.15
CA ARG A 18 0.63 -1.76 35.77
C ARG A 18 0.74 -1.09 34.40
N ILE A 19 -0.02 -1.53 33.40
CA ILE A 19 -0.08 -0.90 32.07
C ILE A 19 -0.48 0.58 32.17
N VAL A 20 -1.53 0.88 32.94
CA VAL A 20 -2.01 2.26 33.13
C VAL A 20 -0.94 3.12 33.81
N LYS A 21 -0.27 2.59 34.84
CA LYS A 21 0.83 3.27 35.54
C LYS A 21 1.99 3.60 34.60
N LEU A 22 2.45 2.62 33.82
CA LEU A 22 3.53 2.81 32.84
C LEU A 22 3.19 3.87 31.77
N TYR A 23 1.92 3.93 31.36
CA TYR A 23 1.48 4.93 30.39
C TYR A 23 1.37 6.33 30.99
N ARG A 24 0.71 6.47 32.14
CA ARG A 24 0.40 7.77 32.77
C ARG A 24 1.62 8.39 33.45
N ASP A 25 2.37 7.60 34.20
CA ASP A 25 3.38 8.09 35.13
C ASP A 25 4.76 8.07 34.45
N ASN A 26 5.09 6.99 33.74
CA ASN A 26 6.39 6.84 33.05
C ASN A 26 6.39 7.39 31.61
N LYS A 27 5.24 7.88 31.11
CA LYS A 27 5.07 8.43 29.75
C LYS A 27 5.51 7.49 28.62
N LEU A 28 5.43 6.17 28.84
CA LEU A 28 5.84 5.19 27.83
C LEU A 28 4.80 5.08 26.71
N SER A 29 5.27 4.90 25.48
CA SER A 29 4.41 4.65 24.33
C SER A 29 3.78 3.26 24.40
N VAL A 30 2.61 3.08 23.75
CA VAL A 30 1.93 1.77 23.62
C VAL A 30 2.87 0.69 23.10
N LYS A 31 3.78 1.03 22.17
CA LYS A 31 4.76 0.10 21.60
C LYS A 31 5.82 -0.32 22.61
N GLN A 32 6.35 0.63 23.41
CA GLN A 32 7.30 0.32 24.47
C GLN A 32 6.68 -0.57 25.55
N ILE A 33 5.46 -0.23 26.01
CA ILE A 33 4.73 -1.02 27.00
C ILE A 33 4.46 -2.44 26.46
N ALA A 34 4.06 -2.57 25.20
CA ALA A 34 3.81 -3.88 24.57
C ALA A 34 5.06 -4.78 24.57
N VAL A 35 6.24 -4.21 24.29
CA VAL A 35 7.52 -4.94 24.34
C VAL A 35 7.89 -5.33 25.77
N MET A 36 7.82 -4.37 26.71
CA MET A 36 8.17 -4.61 28.12
C MET A 36 7.28 -5.65 28.79
N GLU A 37 5.97 -5.59 28.52
CA GLU A 37 4.97 -6.42 29.18
C GLU A 37 4.67 -7.72 28.41
N GLY A 38 5.26 -7.92 27.23
CA GLY A 38 5.08 -9.12 26.41
C GLY A 38 3.70 -9.26 25.74
N TYR A 39 2.87 -8.21 25.78
CA TYR A 39 1.52 -8.17 25.19
C TYR A 39 1.51 -7.60 23.77
N ALA A 40 0.43 -7.88 23.02
CA ALA A 40 0.22 -7.23 21.73
C ALA A 40 -0.21 -5.76 21.92
N GLU A 41 0.18 -4.85 21.03
CA GLU A 41 -0.20 -3.44 21.11
C GLU A 41 -1.72 -3.23 21.19
N VAL A 42 -2.50 -4.05 20.48
CA VAL A 42 -3.97 -3.99 20.51
C VAL A 42 -4.53 -4.24 21.91
N THR A 43 -3.90 -5.13 22.68
CA THR A 43 -4.29 -5.45 24.06
C THR A 43 -4.00 -4.26 24.98
N ILE A 44 -2.82 -3.65 24.84
CA ILE A 44 -2.46 -2.44 25.59
C ILE A 44 -3.45 -1.30 25.29
N ARG A 45 -3.81 -1.10 24.02
CA ARG A 45 -4.81 -0.09 23.63
C ARG A 45 -6.18 -0.34 24.23
N ALA A 46 -6.63 -1.59 24.23
CA ALA A 46 -7.92 -1.96 24.84
C ALA A 46 -7.93 -1.65 26.33
N VAL A 47 -6.88 -2.04 27.07
CA VAL A 47 -6.75 -1.74 28.50
C VAL A 47 -6.77 -0.23 28.74
N LEU A 48 -5.95 0.54 28.03
CA LEU A 48 -5.91 2.00 28.21
C LEU A 48 -7.27 2.66 27.89
N LYS A 49 -7.98 2.17 26.86
CA LYS A 49 -9.33 2.64 26.53
C LYS A 49 -10.34 2.35 27.65
N ASP A 50 -10.30 1.15 28.25
CA ASP A 50 -11.18 0.78 29.37
C ASP A 50 -11.01 1.72 30.57
N TYR A 51 -9.82 2.33 30.73
CA TYR A 51 -9.50 3.29 31.78
C TYR A 51 -9.58 4.76 31.31
N GLY A 52 -10.21 5.03 30.17
CA GLY A 52 -10.48 6.39 29.68
C GLY A 52 -9.31 7.08 28.97
N PHE A 53 -8.21 6.38 28.70
CA PHE A 53 -7.08 6.96 27.95
C PHE A 53 -7.29 6.84 26.44
N SER A 54 -7.15 7.95 25.73
CA SER A 54 -7.10 7.96 24.26
C SER A 54 -5.73 7.44 23.79
N THR A 55 -5.71 6.25 23.21
CA THR A 55 -4.49 5.65 22.64
C THR A 55 -4.30 5.94 21.16
N LYS A 56 -5.04 6.88 20.58
CA LYS A 56 -4.67 7.42 19.27
C LYS A 56 -3.25 7.91 19.45
N ALA A 57 -2.30 7.32 18.72
CA ALA A 57 -0.90 7.66 18.86
C ALA A 57 -0.80 9.18 18.83
N TYR A 58 -0.43 9.78 19.97
CA TYR A 58 -0.01 11.16 20.01
C TYR A 58 1.29 11.16 19.22
N ARG A 59 1.16 11.24 17.90
CA ARG A 59 2.16 11.89 17.10
C ARG A 59 1.96 13.33 17.50
N PRO A 60 2.84 13.94 18.33
CA PRO A 60 2.82 15.38 18.43
C PRO A 60 2.81 15.85 16.99
N ARG A 61 1.69 16.40 16.55
CA ARG A 61 1.67 17.06 15.26
C ARG A 61 2.71 18.13 15.46
N LYS A 62 3.85 18.04 14.75
CA LYS A 62 4.88 19.05 14.82
C LYS A 62 4.17 20.33 14.40
N HIS A 63 3.79 21.12 15.40
CA HIS A 63 2.96 22.28 15.19
C HIS A 63 3.90 23.34 14.71
N ILE A 64 3.97 23.50 13.39
CA ILE A 64 4.65 24.65 12.83
C ILE A 64 3.73 25.86 13.01
N SER A 65 4.30 26.98 13.39
CA SER A 65 3.55 28.24 13.45
C SER A 65 3.14 28.65 12.04
N LYS A 66 2.08 29.47 11.94
CA LYS A 66 1.69 30.13 10.68
C LYS A 66 2.89 30.85 10.05
N THR A 67 3.68 31.57 10.85
CA THR A 67 4.87 32.31 10.39
C THR A 67 5.93 31.38 9.79
N THR A 68 6.16 30.22 10.40
CA THR A 68 7.08 29.22 9.85
C THR A 68 6.56 28.71 8.51
N PHE A 69 5.28 28.32 8.46
CA PHE A 69 4.65 27.86 7.23
C PHE A 69 4.73 28.91 6.10
N GLU A 70 4.31 30.15 6.38
CA GLU A 70 4.35 31.25 5.40
C GLU A 70 5.77 31.54 4.92
N ARG A 71 6.79 31.50 5.79
CA ARG A 71 8.18 31.69 5.37
C ARG A 71 8.63 30.66 4.34
N TYR A 72 8.40 29.37 4.60
CA TYR A 72 8.82 28.33 3.66
C TYR A 72 7.98 28.31 2.38
N TYR A 73 6.69 28.61 2.51
CA TYR A 73 5.74 28.46 1.41
C TYR A 73 5.61 29.71 0.53
N ARG A 74 5.60 30.90 1.14
CA ARG A 74 5.44 32.20 0.47
C ARG A 74 6.79 32.81 0.13
N ASP A 75 7.68 32.95 1.11
CA ASP A 75 8.92 33.72 0.94
C ASP A 75 10.00 32.92 0.20
N LEU A 76 10.11 31.62 0.49
CA LEU A 76 11.05 30.71 -0.18
C LEU A 76 10.45 30.01 -1.40
N GLU A 77 9.18 30.27 -1.70
CA GLU A 77 8.44 29.72 -2.84
C GLU A 77 8.47 28.19 -3.01
N LEU A 78 8.69 27.45 -1.91
CA LEU A 78 8.75 26.00 -1.97
C LEU A 78 7.38 25.40 -2.27
N SER A 79 7.37 24.28 -3.01
CA SER A 79 6.17 23.47 -3.17
C SER A 79 5.77 22.78 -1.86
N ALA A 80 4.54 22.28 -1.79
CA ALA A 80 4.06 21.51 -0.64
C ALA A 80 4.93 20.26 -0.35
N TYR A 81 5.53 19.67 -1.38
CA TYR A 81 6.44 18.54 -1.25
C TYR A 81 7.78 18.95 -0.64
N GLU A 82 8.45 19.94 -1.22
CA GLU A 82 9.75 20.43 -0.77
C GLU A 82 9.67 20.96 0.66
N ALA A 83 8.63 21.74 0.96
CA ALA A 83 8.42 22.27 2.30
C ALA A 83 8.03 21.17 3.30
N ALA A 84 7.27 20.14 2.90
CA ALA A 84 7.00 18.99 3.77
C ALA A 84 8.28 18.22 4.11
N GLU A 85 9.14 17.96 3.12
CA GLU A 85 10.43 17.30 3.30
C GLU A 85 11.32 18.11 4.23
N TYR A 86 11.49 19.42 3.95
CA TYR A 86 12.32 20.30 4.75
C TYR A 86 11.85 20.39 6.21
N LEU A 87 10.53 20.44 6.44
CA LEU A 87 9.95 20.57 7.77
C LEU A 87 9.77 19.21 8.48
N GLY A 88 10.05 18.08 7.82
CA GLY A 88 9.81 16.74 8.35
C GLY A 88 8.32 16.48 8.61
N LEU A 89 7.46 17.00 7.73
CA LEU A 89 6.01 16.87 7.75
C LEU A 89 5.53 15.97 6.60
N THR A 90 4.26 15.60 6.63
CA THR A 90 3.62 14.97 5.46
C THR A 90 3.09 16.04 4.52
N VAL A 91 3.07 15.75 3.22
CA VAL A 91 2.49 16.65 2.19
C VAL A 91 1.03 16.98 2.50
N GLU A 92 0.26 16.00 2.98
CA GLU A 92 -1.12 16.20 3.44
C GLU A 92 -1.24 17.19 4.61
N THR A 93 -0.21 17.29 5.46
CA THR A 93 -0.17 18.32 6.50
C THR A 93 0.03 19.69 5.87
N MET A 94 0.92 19.80 4.88
CA MET A 94 1.16 21.05 4.15
C MET A 94 -0.08 21.53 3.39
N HIS A 95 -0.80 20.63 2.70
CA HIS A 95 -2.05 20.98 2.02
C HIS A 95 -3.10 21.50 2.99
N ARG A 96 -3.32 20.80 4.12
CA ARG A 96 -4.27 21.27 5.13
C ARG A 96 -3.90 22.63 5.73
N MET A 97 -2.62 22.92 5.86
CA MET A 97 -2.16 24.23 6.32
C MET A 97 -2.37 25.32 5.27
N ALA A 98 -2.15 25.00 4.00
CA ALA A 98 -2.46 25.89 2.89
C ALA A 98 -3.96 26.22 2.89
N ASP A 99 -4.83 25.21 2.96
CA ASP A 99 -6.29 25.37 3.03
C ASP A 99 -6.71 26.21 4.26
N PHE A 100 -6.19 25.87 5.45
CA PHE A 100 -6.53 26.56 6.69
C PHE A 100 -6.12 28.02 6.70
N HIS A 101 -5.04 28.38 5.98
CA HIS A 101 -4.55 29.74 5.87
C HIS A 101 -5.00 30.46 4.58
N GLY A 102 -5.86 29.84 3.76
CA GLY A 102 -6.34 30.41 2.50
C GLY A 102 -5.22 30.64 1.48
N ILE A 103 -4.17 29.82 1.52
CA ILE A 103 -3.07 29.84 0.56
C ILE A 103 -3.34 28.76 -0.48
N GLU A 104 -3.33 29.12 -1.75
CA GLU A 104 -3.47 28.15 -2.83
C GLU A 104 -2.25 27.20 -2.85
N PRO A 105 -2.46 25.87 -2.84
CA PRO A 105 -1.34 24.95 -2.84
C PRO A 105 -0.50 25.06 -4.13
N ARG A 106 0.76 25.46 -4.01
CA ARG A 106 1.83 25.18 -4.98
C ARG A 106 2.09 23.68 -5.02
N TYR A 107 1.42 23.04 -5.95
CA TYR A 107 1.75 21.70 -6.44
C TYR A 107 3.16 21.75 -7.03
N GLY A 108 4.06 20.88 -6.55
CA GLY A 108 5.45 20.87 -7.02
C GLY A 108 5.54 20.49 -8.51
N ARG A 109 6.73 20.61 -9.11
CA ARG A 109 6.99 20.16 -10.50
C ARG A 109 6.48 18.72 -10.74
N ILE A 110 6.51 17.87 -9.71
CA ILE A 110 6.01 16.49 -9.75
C ILE A 110 4.51 16.44 -10.07
N ASP A 111 3.72 17.33 -9.47
CA ASP A 111 2.27 17.36 -9.66
C ASP A 111 1.88 18.06 -10.97
N GLN A 112 2.60 19.12 -11.37
CA GLN A 112 2.41 19.72 -12.70
C GLN A 112 2.69 18.73 -13.84
N LYS A 113 3.70 17.85 -13.68
CA LYS A 113 3.97 16.78 -14.65
C LYS A 113 2.82 15.77 -14.77
N ARG A 114 2.08 15.51 -13.69
CA ARG A 114 0.94 14.58 -13.71
C ARG A 114 -0.26 15.08 -14.50
N TYR A 115 -0.43 16.39 -14.65
CA TYR A 115 -1.58 16.98 -15.37
C TYR A 115 -1.27 17.36 -16.82
N LYS A 116 -0.05 17.14 -17.32
CA LYS A 116 0.25 17.43 -18.73
C LYS A 116 -0.56 16.49 -19.64
N ALA A 117 -1.41 17.06 -20.49
CA ALA A 117 -2.16 16.30 -21.49
C ALA A 117 -1.22 15.46 -22.36
N TRP A 118 -1.64 14.26 -22.71
CA TRP A 118 -0.86 13.38 -23.60
C TRP A 118 -0.92 13.91 -25.03
N THR A 119 0.25 14.18 -25.62
CA THR A 119 0.33 14.60 -27.02
C THR A 119 0.14 13.40 -27.96
N LYS A 120 -0.23 13.66 -29.21
CA LYS A 120 -0.37 12.61 -30.23
C LYS A 120 0.95 11.84 -30.43
N GLN A 121 2.09 12.54 -30.39
CA GLN A 121 3.42 11.94 -30.53
C GLN A 121 3.76 11.03 -29.35
N GLU A 122 3.49 11.45 -28.11
CA GLU A 122 3.70 10.60 -26.94
C GLU A 122 2.84 9.33 -27.01
N VAL A 123 1.57 9.45 -27.43
CA VAL A 123 0.69 8.28 -27.61
C VAL A 123 1.22 7.33 -28.68
N GLU A 124 1.82 7.84 -29.75
CA GLU A 124 2.43 7.00 -30.79
C GLU A 124 3.68 6.27 -30.29
N ILE A 125 4.51 6.95 -29.48
CA ILE A 125 5.64 6.33 -28.78
C ILE A 125 5.14 5.21 -27.85
N LEU A 126 4.02 5.40 -27.14
CA LEU A 126 3.41 4.35 -26.33
C LEU A 126 2.99 3.15 -27.20
N ARG A 127 2.34 3.35 -28.34
CA ARG A 127 1.89 2.25 -29.21
C ARG A 127 3.07 1.46 -29.75
N LYS A 128 4.00 2.15 -30.39
CA LYS A 128 5.20 1.54 -30.98
C LYS A 128 6.03 0.82 -29.93
N GLY A 129 6.29 1.48 -28.79
CA GLY A 129 7.05 0.85 -27.71
C GLY A 129 6.39 -0.43 -27.19
N ARG A 130 5.07 -0.53 -27.19
CA ARG A 130 4.36 -1.75 -26.79
C ARG A 130 4.36 -2.83 -27.87
N GLU A 131 4.30 -2.44 -29.14
CA GLU A 131 4.48 -3.35 -30.28
C GLU A 131 5.89 -3.95 -30.30
N ASP A 132 6.89 -3.15 -29.97
CA ASP A 132 8.30 -3.55 -29.82
C ASP A 132 8.59 -4.33 -28.51
N GLY A 133 7.56 -4.63 -27.70
CA GLY A 133 7.70 -5.39 -26.45
C GLY A 133 8.33 -4.63 -25.27
N LEU A 134 8.48 -3.31 -25.35
CA LEU A 134 9.09 -2.52 -24.28
C LEU A 134 8.21 -2.44 -23.02
N THR A 135 8.88 -2.43 -21.87
CA THR A 135 8.25 -2.20 -20.57
C THR A 135 7.84 -0.73 -20.42
N CYS A 136 6.83 -0.44 -19.57
CA CYS A 136 6.44 0.94 -19.27
C CYS A 136 7.60 1.79 -18.73
N ARG A 137 8.59 1.16 -18.08
CA ARG A 137 9.80 1.84 -17.58
C ARG A 137 10.74 2.25 -18.71
N GLN A 138 10.97 1.37 -19.68
CA GLN A 138 11.77 1.69 -20.87
C GLN A 138 11.08 2.76 -21.72
N ILE A 139 9.77 2.66 -21.92
CA ILE A 139 8.98 3.69 -22.62
C ILE A 139 9.02 5.02 -21.86
N ALA A 140 8.95 5.02 -20.53
CA ALA A 140 9.12 6.25 -19.76
C ALA A 140 10.52 6.87 -19.91
N ALA A 141 11.57 6.06 -20.07
CA ALA A 141 12.92 6.56 -20.31
C ALA A 141 13.07 7.25 -21.67
N THR A 142 12.24 6.92 -22.67
CA THR A 142 12.21 7.64 -23.96
C THR A 142 11.37 8.92 -23.90
N LEU A 143 10.52 9.07 -22.88
CA LEU A 143 9.67 10.23 -22.65
C LEU A 143 10.30 11.12 -21.58
N GLN A 144 10.97 12.21 -21.98
CA GLN A 144 11.74 13.10 -21.09
C GLN A 144 10.99 13.57 -19.82
N ASP A 145 9.66 13.68 -19.89
CA ASP A 145 8.83 14.25 -18.82
C ASP A 145 7.75 13.31 -18.25
N ARG A 146 7.80 12.01 -18.52
CA ARG A 146 6.77 11.07 -18.03
C ARG A 146 7.35 10.07 -17.05
N PHE A 147 6.63 9.83 -15.96
CA PHE A 147 7.02 8.79 -15.03
C PHE A 147 6.49 7.42 -15.49
N PRO A 148 7.16 6.31 -15.12
CA PRO A 148 6.70 4.96 -15.46
C PRO A 148 5.26 4.66 -15.04
N HIS A 149 4.80 5.21 -13.92
CA HIS A 149 3.43 5.02 -13.45
C HIS A 149 2.38 5.75 -14.33
N ASP A 150 2.72 6.92 -14.86
CA ASP A 150 1.84 7.67 -15.78
C ASP A 150 1.73 6.93 -17.12
N VAL A 151 2.87 6.43 -17.63
CA VAL A 151 2.94 5.58 -18.82
C VAL A 151 2.07 4.34 -18.64
N GLN A 152 2.19 3.66 -17.50
CA GLN A 152 1.38 2.48 -17.19
C GLN A 152 -0.12 2.81 -17.19
N HIS A 153 -0.52 3.89 -16.53
CA HIS A 153 -1.92 4.32 -16.50
C HIS A 153 -2.43 4.60 -17.92
N LYS A 154 -1.64 5.31 -18.72
CA LYS A 154 -2.03 5.65 -20.09
C LYS A 154 -2.11 4.45 -21.02
N VAL A 155 -1.16 3.52 -20.92
CA VAL A 155 -1.16 2.24 -21.64
C VAL A 155 -2.41 1.42 -21.29
N TYR A 156 -2.86 1.46 -20.03
CA TYR A 156 -4.11 0.82 -19.61
C TYR A 156 -5.35 1.50 -20.21
N GLU A 157 -5.45 2.83 -20.14
CA GLU A 157 -6.53 3.61 -20.77
C GLU A 157 -6.64 3.34 -22.27
N LEU A 158 -5.51 3.19 -22.96
CA LEU A 158 -5.46 2.93 -24.40
C LEU A 158 -5.74 1.46 -24.76
N GLY A 159 -5.96 0.58 -23.78
CA GLY A 159 -6.16 -0.86 -24.01
C GLY A 159 -4.90 -1.61 -24.45
N LEU A 160 -3.73 -0.96 -24.45
CA LEU A 160 -2.43 -1.52 -24.85
C LEU A 160 -1.82 -2.44 -23.77
N ALA A 161 -2.42 -2.47 -22.57
CA ALA A 161 -1.97 -3.32 -21.47
C ALA A 161 -2.24 -4.82 -21.70
N ARG A 162 -3.20 -5.17 -22.58
CA ARG A 162 -3.63 -6.57 -22.75
C ARG A 162 -2.57 -7.47 -23.39
N LYS A 163 -1.82 -6.98 -24.38
CA LYS A 163 -0.80 -7.80 -25.09
C LYS A 163 0.37 -8.20 -24.18
N LEU A 164 0.90 -7.26 -23.39
CA LEU A 164 2.09 -7.55 -22.59
C LEU A 164 1.86 -8.45 -21.37
N ASN A 165 0.60 -8.65 -20.94
CA ASN A 165 0.30 -9.67 -19.93
C ASN A 165 0.40 -11.09 -20.49
N GLU A 166 0.48 -11.27 -21.81
CA GLU A 166 0.83 -12.55 -22.44
C GLU A 166 2.35 -12.65 -22.54
N ASP A 167 3.04 -11.59 -22.97
CA ASP A 167 4.49 -11.60 -23.20
C ASP A 167 5.35 -11.56 -21.92
N LEU A 168 4.88 -10.92 -20.84
CA LEU A 168 5.58 -10.88 -19.54
C LEU A 168 5.35 -12.14 -18.68
N ARG A 169 4.64 -13.16 -19.19
CA ARG A 169 4.46 -14.43 -18.47
C ARG A 169 5.78 -15.21 -18.50
N GLY A 170 6.62 -14.94 -17.52
CA GLY A 170 7.93 -15.59 -17.39
C GLY A 170 9.01 -14.66 -16.86
N GLU A 171 8.82 -13.35 -16.94
CA GLU A 171 9.74 -12.40 -16.33
C GLU A 171 9.60 -12.41 -14.80
N THR A 172 10.75 -12.53 -14.16
CA THR A 172 10.89 -12.55 -12.72
C THR A 172 10.90 -11.11 -12.21
N PHE A 173 9.79 -10.64 -11.65
CA PHE A 173 9.76 -9.32 -11.01
C PHE A 173 10.17 -9.45 -9.55
N TYR A 174 10.70 -8.39 -8.96
CA TYR A 174 11.02 -8.34 -7.53
C TYR A 174 10.23 -7.21 -6.87
N THR A 175 9.71 -7.46 -5.67
CA THR A 175 9.19 -6.42 -4.79
C THR A 175 10.33 -5.52 -4.31
N THR A 176 9.98 -4.36 -3.74
CA THR A 176 10.96 -3.44 -3.11
C THR A 176 11.76 -4.08 -1.97
N ASP A 177 11.24 -5.14 -1.32
CA ASP A 177 11.95 -5.95 -0.33
C ASP A 177 12.70 -7.14 -0.95
N GLY A 178 12.89 -7.16 -2.27
CA GLY A 178 13.68 -8.16 -2.99
C GLY A 178 13.01 -9.53 -3.14
N LYS A 179 11.70 -9.64 -2.89
CA LYS A 179 10.98 -10.91 -3.06
C LYS A 179 10.48 -11.08 -4.48
N GLU A 180 10.67 -12.27 -5.01
CA GLU A 180 10.19 -12.64 -6.33
C GLU A 180 8.65 -12.56 -6.44
N LEU A 181 8.16 -11.72 -7.34
CA LEU A 181 6.79 -11.63 -7.80
C LEU A 181 6.62 -12.58 -8.98
N LYS A 182 6.26 -13.81 -8.68
CA LYS A 182 5.97 -14.82 -9.71
C LYS A 182 4.55 -14.62 -10.27
N PHE A 183 4.42 -14.30 -11.55
CA PHE A 183 3.12 -14.16 -12.26
C PHE A 183 2.49 -15.53 -12.56
N TRP A 184 1.18 -15.58 -12.79
CA TRP A 184 0.48 -16.81 -13.17
C TRP A 184 0.66 -17.08 -14.66
N THR A 185 1.16 -18.27 -15.01
CA THR A 185 1.26 -18.70 -16.41
C THR A 185 -0.07 -19.32 -16.89
N HIS A 186 -0.23 -19.52 -18.19
CA HIS A 186 -1.42 -20.19 -18.73
C HIS A 186 -1.53 -21.64 -18.25
N GLU A 187 -0.39 -22.32 -18.14
CA GLU A 187 -0.28 -23.70 -17.67
C GLU A 187 -0.67 -23.79 -16.20
N GLU A 188 -0.20 -22.85 -15.36
CA GLU A 188 -0.61 -22.77 -13.97
C GLU A 188 -2.11 -22.45 -13.84
N GLU A 189 -2.66 -21.56 -14.68
CA GLU A 189 -4.09 -21.27 -14.68
C GLU A 189 -4.94 -22.49 -15.08
N ALA A 190 -4.53 -23.19 -16.14
CA ALA A 190 -5.17 -24.42 -16.59
C ALA A 190 -5.11 -25.51 -15.51
N GLU A 191 -3.96 -25.69 -14.88
CA GLU A 191 -3.81 -26.66 -13.78
C GLU A 191 -4.65 -26.27 -12.56
N LEU A 192 -4.74 -24.98 -12.22
CA LEU A 192 -5.63 -24.50 -11.16
C LEU A 192 -7.11 -24.81 -11.49
N ILE A 193 -7.53 -24.58 -12.73
CA ILE A 193 -8.89 -24.89 -13.20
C ILE A 193 -9.15 -26.40 -13.09
N ARG A 194 -8.22 -27.23 -13.56
CA ARG A 194 -8.28 -28.69 -13.54
C ARG A 194 -8.39 -29.22 -12.10
N LEU A 195 -7.43 -28.86 -11.24
CA LEU A 195 -7.40 -29.26 -9.82
C LEU A 195 -8.67 -28.82 -9.06
N ARG A 196 -9.25 -27.69 -9.44
CA ARG A 196 -10.42 -27.16 -8.75
C ARG A 196 -11.75 -27.70 -9.27
N SER A 197 -11.89 -27.86 -10.58
CA SER A 197 -13.16 -28.22 -11.23
C SER A 197 -13.33 -29.73 -11.32
N GLU A 198 -12.26 -30.45 -11.66
CA GLU A 198 -12.28 -31.90 -11.86
C GLU A 198 -12.00 -32.64 -10.55
N GLU A 199 -10.85 -32.36 -9.91
CA GLU A 199 -10.44 -33.04 -8.68
C GLU A 199 -11.12 -32.47 -7.41
N LYS A 200 -11.80 -31.32 -7.53
CA LYS A 200 -12.50 -30.62 -6.43
C LYS A 200 -11.63 -30.35 -5.20
N LEU A 201 -10.31 -30.24 -5.36
CA LEU A 201 -9.37 -30.04 -4.26
C LEU A 201 -9.60 -28.72 -3.52
N GLU A 202 -9.28 -28.71 -2.23
CA GLU A 202 -9.26 -27.47 -1.44
C GLU A 202 -8.10 -26.56 -1.84
N TYR A 203 -8.29 -25.24 -1.81
CA TYR A 203 -7.25 -24.28 -2.19
C TYR A 203 -5.96 -24.39 -1.38
N LYS A 204 -5.99 -24.91 -0.14
CA LYS A 204 -4.77 -25.17 0.65
C LYS A 204 -3.94 -26.29 0.04
N VAL A 205 -4.58 -27.35 -0.44
CA VAL A 205 -3.92 -28.49 -1.10
C VAL A 205 -3.37 -28.03 -2.45
N ILE A 206 -4.16 -27.30 -3.22
CA ILE A 206 -3.73 -26.72 -4.50
C ILE A 206 -2.52 -25.80 -4.31
N ALA A 207 -2.56 -24.90 -3.32
CA ALA A 207 -1.43 -24.02 -3.00
C ALA A 207 -0.13 -24.78 -2.72
N LYS A 208 -0.21 -25.88 -1.96
CA LYS A 208 0.95 -26.75 -1.71
C LYS A 208 1.42 -27.45 -2.98
N LYS A 209 0.50 -28.00 -3.80
CA LYS A 209 0.81 -28.73 -5.04
C LYS A 209 1.48 -27.83 -6.09
N MET A 210 1.04 -26.58 -6.19
CA MET A 210 1.57 -25.60 -7.14
C MET A 210 2.77 -24.78 -6.61
N ASN A 211 3.22 -25.05 -5.38
CA ASN A 211 4.22 -24.23 -4.68
C ASN A 211 3.87 -22.72 -4.71
N ARG A 212 2.61 -22.39 -4.47
CA ARG A 212 2.09 -21.02 -4.43
C ARG A 212 1.54 -20.70 -3.04
N SER A 213 1.51 -19.42 -2.68
CA SER A 213 0.86 -19.01 -1.43
C SER A 213 -0.66 -19.20 -1.53
N TYR A 214 -1.28 -19.61 -0.42
CA TYR A 214 -2.73 -19.77 -0.33
C TYR A 214 -3.50 -18.50 -0.74
N SER A 215 -3.00 -17.33 -0.36
CA SER A 215 -3.60 -16.04 -0.74
C SER A 215 -3.51 -15.77 -2.25
N SER A 216 -2.42 -16.16 -2.92
CA SER A 216 -2.29 -16.02 -4.37
C SER A 216 -3.29 -16.92 -5.10
N VAL A 217 -3.36 -18.21 -4.74
CA VAL A 217 -4.30 -19.18 -5.32
C VAL A 217 -5.75 -18.74 -5.15
N THR A 218 -6.13 -18.30 -3.94
CA THR A 218 -7.52 -17.86 -3.69
C THR A 218 -7.90 -16.60 -4.46
N LYS A 219 -6.99 -15.62 -4.59
CA LYS A 219 -7.21 -14.43 -5.43
C LYS A 219 -7.36 -14.81 -6.89
N LYS A 220 -6.47 -15.65 -7.42
CA LYS A 220 -6.53 -16.07 -8.82
C LYS A 220 -7.76 -16.90 -9.12
N ALA A 221 -8.10 -17.87 -8.27
CA ALA A 221 -9.32 -18.67 -8.40
C ALA A 221 -10.59 -17.79 -8.38
N SER A 222 -10.60 -16.72 -7.58
CA SER A 222 -11.71 -15.76 -7.58
C SER A 222 -11.80 -14.98 -8.90
N ALA A 223 -10.65 -14.57 -9.47
CA ALA A 223 -10.60 -13.89 -10.76
C ALA A 223 -11.04 -14.79 -11.93
N LEU A 224 -10.79 -16.10 -11.82
CA LEU A 224 -11.22 -17.13 -12.76
C LEU A 224 -12.66 -17.62 -12.52
N GLY A 225 -13.41 -17.04 -11.58
CA GLY A 225 -14.78 -17.45 -11.28
C GLY A 225 -14.93 -18.83 -10.61
N LEU A 226 -13.84 -19.45 -10.15
CA LEU A 226 -13.84 -20.79 -9.54
C LEU A 226 -14.30 -20.82 -8.07
N ARG A 227 -14.80 -19.69 -7.55
CA ARG A 227 -15.19 -19.56 -6.15
C ARG A 227 -16.48 -20.32 -5.90
N LYS A 228 -16.50 -21.17 -4.88
CA LYS A 228 -17.75 -21.82 -4.44
C LYS A 228 -18.76 -20.71 -4.12
N PRO A 229 -19.99 -20.75 -4.66
CA PRO A 229 -21.02 -19.79 -4.29
C PRO A 229 -21.09 -19.77 -2.77
N ARG A 230 -20.92 -18.58 -2.17
CA ARG A 230 -21.22 -18.46 -0.75
C ARG A 230 -22.68 -18.82 -0.65
N GLY A 231 -23.00 -19.98 -0.07
CA GLY A 231 -24.38 -20.38 0.17
C GLY A 231 -25.06 -19.17 0.78
N ARG A 232 -26.04 -18.60 0.07
CA ARG A 232 -26.92 -17.61 0.66
C ARG A 232 -27.47 -18.31 1.89
N LYS A 233 -27.16 -17.80 3.08
CA LYS A 233 -27.89 -18.20 4.27
C LYS A 233 -29.32 -17.76 3.95
N ASN A 234 -30.17 -18.71 3.58
CA ASN A 234 -31.60 -18.47 3.49
C ASN A 234 -32.01 -18.13 4.93
N GLY A 235 -32.22 -16.84 5.17
CA GLY A 235 -32.88 -16.33 6.36
C GLY A 235 -34.37 -16.29 6.10
#